data_AF-A0A151TUK3-F1
#
_entry.id   AF-A0A151TUK3-F1
#
_cell.length_a   1.000
_cell.length_b   1.000
_cell.length_c   1.000
_cell.angle_alpha   90.00
_cell.angle_beta   90.00
_cell.angle_gamma   90.00
#
_symmetry.space_group_name_H-M   'P 1'
#
loop_
_entity.id
_entity.type
_entity.pdbx_description
1 polymer ?
#
loop_
_entity_poly.entity_id
_entity_poly.type
_entity_poly.pdbx_seq_one_letter_code
_entity_poly.pdbx_strand_id
1 'polypeptide(L)'
;MFGAAGTRIRSVERYEVAGDRWVPMDPLPGFRAGCVGFVAREGAEFWVMGGYGASRTISGVFPVDEYYRDAVVMGLEGGAWREVGDMWGDGERVRAGKIVVVDDIHTGFPQLFMLDGNEILRYDMSSNRWLYESRVPRKAPYNPSFGFVVLGGELYVMTHSCVVDFTEMRRARHHKRAGTLFIQIYDPKKKTWRSLVTKSPFNYPIDINSAVLSSISL
;
A
#
# COMPACT_ATOMS: atom_id res chain seq x y z
N MET A 1 -9.23 -18.12 10.73
CA MET A 1 -9.63 -18.42 9.34
C MET A 1 -9.45 -17.12 8.56
N PHE A 2 -8.36 -16.96 7.82
CA PHE A 2 -8.07 -15.71 7.10
C PHE A 2 -7.60 -16.06 5.68
N GLY A 3 -8.53 -16.46 4.82
CA GLY A 3 -8.32 -16.26 3.39
C GLY A 3 -8.27 -14.75 3.14
N ALA A 4 -7.41 -14.28 2.23
CA ALA A 4 -7.31 -12.86 1.98
C ALA A 4 -8.71 -12.27 1.67
N ALA A 5 -9.04 -11.20 2.39
CA ALA A 5 -10.31 -10.52 2.29
C ALA A 5 -10.31 -9.68 1.01
N GLY A 6 -10.92 -10.22 -0.04
CA GLY A 6 -11.08 -9.53 -1.31
C GLY A 6 -11.77 -10.44 -2.32
N THR A 7 -12.78 -9.90 -3.00
CA THR A 7 -13.40 -10.59 -4.13
C THR A 7 -12.40 -10.61 -5.27
N ARG A 8 -11.99 -11.80 -5.70
CA ARG A 8 -11.12 -11.99 -6.86
C ARG A 8 -11.94 -11.74 -8.11
N ILE A 9 -11.65 -10.64 -8.80
CA ILE A 9 -12.38 -10.24 -9.99
C ILE A 9 -11.41 -9.93 -11.12
N ARG A 10 -11.94 -9.92 -12.34
CA ARG A 10 -11.25 -9.44 -13.53
C ARG A 10 -11.97 -8.29 -14.23
N SER A 11 -13.18 -7.95 -13.78
CA SER A 11 -13.95 -6.83 -14.34
C SER A 11 -13.26 -5.52 -14.04
N VAL A 12 -13.18 -4.66 -15.04
CA VAL A 12 -12.61 -3.32 -14.94
C VAL A 12 -13.68 -2.37 -15.43
N GLU A 13 -13.90 -1.29 -14.68
CA GLU A 13 -14.91 -0.29 -14.98
C GLU A 13 -14.29 1.10 -14.82
N ARG A 14 -14.70 2.02 -15.69
CA ARG A 14 -14.34 3.44 -15.61
C ARG A 14 -15.57 4.23 -15.23
N TYR A 15 -15.47 5.01 -14.17
CA TYR A 15 -16.52 5.96 -13.80
C TYR A 15 -16.45 7.20 -14.70
N GLU A 16 -17.52 7.46 -15.46
CA GLU A 16 -17.67 8.63 -16.31
C GLU A 16 -18.38 9.74 -15.52
N VAL A 17 -17.63 10.77 -15.11
CA VAL A 17 -18.15 11.84 -14.24
C VAL A 17 -19.30 12.61 -14.88
N ALA A 18 -19.20 12.94 -16.18
CA ALA A 18 -20.22 13.72 -16.88
C ALA A 18 -21.55 12.97 -17.03
N GLY A 19 -21.49 11.64 -17.12
CA GLY A 19 -22.65 10.77 -17.30
C GLY A 19 -23.10 10.07 -16.02
N ASP A 20 -22.42 10.28 -14.89
CA ASP A 20 -22.66 9.62 -13.59
C ASP A 20 -22.91 8.11 -13.73
N ARG A 21 -22.02 7.42 -14.46
CA ARG A 21 -22.16 5.99 -14.73
C ARG A 21 -20.83 5.27 -14.80
N TRP A 22 -20.85 4.02 -14.38
CA TRP A 22 -19.76 3.08 -14.63
C TRP A 22 -19.85 2.53 -16.05
N VAL A 23 -18.73 2.54 -16.77
CA VAL A 23 -18.61 2.02 -18.13
C VAL A 23 -17.66 0.81 -18.09
N PRO A 24 -18.06 -0.35 -18.63
CA PRO A 24 -17.18 -1.51 -18.67
C PRO A 24 -15.96 -1.25 -19.57
N MET A 25 -14.83 -1.78 -19.15
CA MET A 25 -13.56 -1.77 -19.87
C MET A 25 -13.11 -3.21 -20.15
N ASP A 26 -12.06 -3.38 -20.95
CA ASP A 26 -11.46 -4.69 -21.17
C ASP A 26 -11.03 -5.31 -19.82
N PRO A 27 -11.36 -6.59 -19.57
CA PRO A 27 -11.08 -7.23 -18.29
C PRO A 27 -9.58 -7.49 -18.11
N LEU A 28 -9.15 -7.57 -16.85
CA LEU A 28 -7.80 -8.02 -16.50
C LEU A 28 -7.51 -9.40 -17.11
N PRO A 29 -6.24 -9.69 -17.49
CA PRO A 29 -5.84 -11.00 -18.01
C PRO A 29 -6.13 -12.18 -17.07
N GLY A 30 -6.17 -11.91 -15.75
CA GLY A 30 -6.47 -12.89 -14.72
C GLY A 30 -7.21 -12.29 -13.54
N PHE A 31 -7.77 -13.15 -12.69
CA PHE A 31 -8.41 -12.73 -11.45
C PHE A 31 -7.38 -12.16 -10.48
N ARG A 32 -7.62 -10.96 -9.96
CA ARG A 32 -6.75 -10.34 -8.95
C ARG A 32 -7.59 -9.77 -7.80
N ALA A 33 -7.01 -9.77 -6.62
CA ALA A 33 -7.48 -9.02 -5.46
C ALA A 33 -6.27 -8.53 -4.64
N GLY A 34 -6.45 -7.46 -3.86
CA GLY A 34 -5.37 -6.87 -3.05
C GLY A 34 -4.20 -6.32 -3.86
N CYS A 35 -4.40 -6.04 -5.15
CA CYS A 35 -3.44 -5.37 -6.01
C CYS A 35 -3.40 -3.86 -5.78
N VAL A 36 -2.34 -3.21 -6.23
CA VAL A 36 -2.21 -1.74 -6.21
C VAL A 36 -2.41 -1.20 -7.62
N GLY A 37 -3.33 -0.27 -7.78
CA GLY A 37 -3.62 0.39 -9.05
C GLY A 37 -3.10 1.82 -9.08
N PHE A 38 -2.51 2.26 -10.19
CA PHE A 38 -2.06 3.64 -10.38
C PHE A 38 -2.04 4.03 -11.86
N VAL A 39 -1.98 5.33 -12.12
CA VAL A 39 -1.90 5.88 -13.47
C VAL A 39 -0.49 6.41 -13.71
N ALA A 40 0.06 6.15 -14.89
CA ALA A 40 1.39 6.60 -15.30
C ALA A 40 1.35 7.13 -16.74
N ARG A 41 2.50 7.65 -17.21
CA ARG A 41 2.66 8.26 -18.53
C ARG A 41 1.62 9.34 -18.79
N GLU A 42 1.56 10.33 -17.89
CA GLU A 42 0.68 11.49 -18.02
C GLU A 42 -0.80 11.15 -18.19
N GLY A 43 -1.25 10.00 -17.66
CA GLY A 43 -2.64 9.58 -17.82
C GLY A 43 -2.90 8.59 -18.94
N ALA A 44 -1.89 8.17 -19.70
CA ALA A 44 -2.08 7.25 -20.82
C ALA A 44 -2.15 5.77 -20.40
N GLU A 45 -1.62 5.41 -19.24
CA GLU A 45 -1.50 4.02 -18.81
C GLU A 45 -2.05 3.78 -17.41
N PHE A 46 -2.91 2.77 -17.28
CA PHE A 46 -3.39 2.26 -16.00
C PHE A 46 -2.66 0.97 -15.63
N TRP A 47 -1.93 1.00 -14.53
CA TRP A 47 -1.12 -0.09 -14.01
C TRP A 47 -1.83 -0.80 -12.87
N VAL A 48 -1.74 -2.13 -12.86
CA VAL A 48 -2.22 -2.99 -11.78
C VAL A 48 -1.08 -3.92 -11.35
N MET A 49 -0.66 -3.75 -10.11
CA MET A 49 0.55 -4.35 -9.58
C MET A 49 0.27 -5.39 -8.51
N GLY A 50 0.83 -6.59 -8.68
CA GLY A 50 0.77 -7.69 -7.72
C GLY A 50 -0.66 -8.15 -7.41
N GLY A 51 -0.95 -8.29 -6.12
CA GLY A 51 -2.19 -8.89 -5.62
C GLY A 51 -2.10 -10.41 -5.53
N TYR A 52 -3.24 -11.05 -5.45
CA TYR A 52 -3.37 -12.51 -5.41
C TYR A 52 -4.53 -12.99 -6.27
N GLY A 53 -4.36 -14.18 -6.84
CA GLY A 53 -5.30 -14.81 -7.76
C GLY A 53 -5.89 -16.09 -7.19
N ALA A 54 -5.77 -17.19 -7.95
CA ALA A 54 -6.28 -18.49 -7.57
C ALA A 54 -5.74 -18.95 -6.20
N SER A 55 -6.52 -19.77 -5.51
CA SER A 55 -6.06 -20.44 -4.29
C SER A 55 -5.61 -21.86 -4.62
N ARG A 56 -4.48 -22.29 -4.07
CA ARG A 56 -4.03 -23.68 -4.14
C ARG A 56 -4.19 -24.39 -2.80
N THR A 57 -4.63 -25.63 -2.81
CA THR A 57 -4.59 -26.51 -1.63
C THR A 57 -3.22 -27.17 -1.55
N ILE A 58 -2.50 -26.98 -0.45
CA ILE A 58 -1.22 -27.64 -0.21
C ILE A 58 -1.46 -28.75 0.81
N SER A 59 -1.27 -30.01 0.41
CA SER A 59 -1.36 -31.18 1.30
C SER A 59 -2.65 -31.28 2.11
N GLY A 60 -3.79 -30.90 1.54
CA GLY A 60 -5.11 -30.96 2.19
C GLY A 60 -5.34 -29.92 3.29
N VAL A 61 -4.38 -29.01 3.53
CA VAL A 61 -4.51 -27.89 4.45
C VAL A 61 -4.98 -26.65 3.67
N PHE A 62 -5.75 -25.79 4.35
CA PHE A 62 -6.47 -24.59 3.88
C PHE A 62 -5.89 -23.90 2.62
N PRO A 63 -6.75 -23.38 1.72
CA PRO A 63 -6.33 -22.69 0.52
C PRO A 63 -5.29 -21.60 0.83
N VAL A 64 -4.13 -21.70 0.19
CA VAL A 64 -3.08 -20.68 0.22
C VAL A 64 -3.25 -19.83 -1.02
N ASP A 65 -3.40 -18.51 -0.81
CA ASP A 65 -3.47 -17.54 -1.90
C ASP A 65 -2.18 -17.52 -2.71
N GLU A 66 -2.31 -17.64 -4.03
CA GLU A 66 -1.21 -17.44 -4.95
C GLU A 66 -1.04 -15.95 -5.22
N TYR A 67 0.03 -15.38 -4.67
CA TYR A 67 0.37 -13.98 -4.87
C TYR A 67 1.07 -13.81 -6.21
N TYR A 68 0.73 -12.74 -6.91
CA TYR A 68 1.32 -12.36 -8.18
C TYR A 68 2.60 -11.56 -7.96
N ARG A 69 3.66 -11.95 -8.69
CA ARG A 69 4.94 -11.23 -8.77
C ARG A 69 4.96 -10.17 -9.87
N ASP A 70 3.95 -10.13 -10.72
CA ASP A 70 3.94 -9.33 -11.93
C ASP A 70 3.10 -8.06 -11.79
N ALA A 71 3.19 -7.22 -12.81
CA ALA A 71 2.24 -6.15 -13.07
C ALA A 71 1.65 -6.31 -14.47
N VAL A 72 0.44 -5.80 -14.63
CA VAL A 72 -0.23 -5.65 -15.93
C VAL A 72 -0.58 -4.19 -16.13
N VAL A 73 -0.58 -3.75 -17.39
CA VAL A 73 -0.85 -2.37 -17.74
C VAL A 73 -1.81 -2.30 -18.91
N MET A 74 -2.79 -1.41 -18.79
CA MET A 74 -3.77 -1.09 -19.82
C MET A 74 -3.43 0.26 -20.45
N GLY A 75 -3.33 0.30 -21.78
CA GLY A 75 -3.31 1.57 -22.50
C GLY A 75 -4.71 2.17 -22.52
N LEU A 76 -4.90 3.38 -22.00
CA LEU A 76 -6.24 3.97 -21.84
C LEU A 76 -6.88 4.43 -23.16
N GLU A 77 -6.09 4.65 -24.21
CA GLU A 77 -6.62 4.94 -25.56
C GLU A 77 -7.15 3.68 -26.26
N GLY A 78 -6.55 2.52 -26.00
CA GLY A 78 -6.82 1.27 -26.72
C GLY A 78 -7.52 0.18 -25.93
N GLY A 79 -7.62 0.30 -24.60
CA GLY A 79 -8.19 -0.73 -23.70
C GLY A 79 -7.35 -2.00 -23.55
N ALA A 80 -6.37 -2.23 -24.44
CA ALA A 80 -5.57 -3.44 -24.44
C ALA A 80 -4.65 -3.55 -23.20
N TRP A 81 -4.74 -4.69 -22.52
CA TRP A 81 -3.83 -5.10 -21.45
C TRP A 81 -2.55 -5.73 -22.02
N ARG A 82 -1.43 -5.46 -21.36
CA ARG A 82 -0.16 -6.18 -21.56
C ARG A 82 0.48 -6.53 -20.24
N GLU A 83 1.19 -7.65 -20.22
CA GLU A 83 2.01 -8.06 -19.09
C GLU A 83 3.32 -7.29 -19.08
N VAL A 84 3.75 -6.88 -17.88
CA VAL A 84 5.05 -6.21 -17.66
C VAL A 84 6.12 -7.25 -17.31
N GLY A 85 5.73 -8.36 -16.69
CA GLY A 85 6.62 -9.42 -16.21
C GLY A 85 6.91 -9.33 -14.70
N ASP A 86 7.66 -10.31 -14.20
CA ASP A 86 7.97 -10.43 -12.78
C ASP A 86 8.83 -9.27 -12.26
N MET A 87 8.34 -8.60 -11.22
CA MET A 87 8.98 -7.44 -10.58
C MET A 87 10.01 -7.82 -9.51
N TRP A 88 10.12 -9.12 -9.22
CA TRP A 88 10.90 -9.72 -8.13
C TRP A 88 11.80 -10.80 -8.70
N GLY A 89 12.92 -11.07 -8.03
CA GLY A 89 13.83 -12.17 -8.37
C GLY A 89 13.35 -13.52 -7.85
N ASP A 90 13.93 -14.60 -8.36
CA ASP A 90 13.67 -15.95 -7.84
C ASP A 90 14.05 -16.05 -6.37
N GLY A 91 13.12 -16.53 -5.53
CA GLY A 91 13.29 -16.67 -4.08
C GLY A 91 12.99 -15.41 -3.27
N GLU A 92 12.72 -14.27 -3.93
CA GLU A 92 12.24 -13.06 -3.25
C GLU A 92 10.78 -13.21 -2.80
N ARG A 93 10.43 -12.48 -1.74
CA ARG A 93 9.14 -12.61 -1.08
C ARG A 93 8.02 -12.08 -1.99
N VAL A 94 7.19 -12.98 -2.48
CA VAL A 94 6.14 -12.66 -3.48
C VAL A 94 5.03 -11.73 -2.97
N ARG A 95 4.81 -11.70 -1.65
CA ARG A 95 3.77 -10.89 -1.05
C ARG A 95 4.26 -9.45 -0.92
N ALA A 96 3.74 -8.57 -1.77
CA ALA A 96 3.93 -7.13 -1.65
C ALA A 96 3.55 -6.64 -0.24
N GLY A 97 4.41 -5.80 0.33
CA GLY A 97 4.13 -5.00 1.51
C GLY A 97 3.12 -3.90 1.21
N LYS A 98 3.04 -2.88 2.07
CA LYS A 98 2.17 -1.73 1.79
C LYS A 98 2.85 -0.86 0.74
N ILE A 99 2.23 -0.78 -0.44
CA ILE A 99 2.70 0.09 -1.53
C ILE A 99 1.94 1.41 -1.46
N VAL A 100 2.67 2.51 -1.58
CA VAL A 100 2.14 3.86 -1.75
C VAL A 100 2.68 4.46 -3.04
N VAL A 101 1.86 5.32 -3.64
CA VAL A 101 2.15 6.00 -4.90
C VAL A 101 2.36 7.47 -4.58
N VAL A 102 3.50 8.01 -5.00
CA VAL A 102 3.81 9.43 -4.91
C VAL A 102 3.68 9.98 -6.32
N ASP A 103 2.65 10.78 -6.55
CA ASP A 103 2.46 11.45 -7.83
C ASP A 103 3.57 12.47 -8.05
N ASP A 104 4.26 12.35 -9.18
CA ASP A 104 5.22 13.34 -9.65
C ASP A 104 4.69 13.99 -10.92
N ILE A 105 4.08 15.17 -10.72
CA ILE A 105 3.45 15.96 -11.78
C ILE A 105 4.48 16.39 -12.84
N HIS A 106 5.77 16.44 -12.51
CA HIS A 106 6.80 16.95 -13.41
C HIS A 106 7.35 15.91 -14.38
N THR A 107 7.40 14.64 -13.97
CA THR A 107 8.02 13.57 -14.78
C THR A 107 6.99 12.73 -15.53
N GLY A 108 5.71 12.83 -15.20
CA GLY A 108 4.64 12.01 -15.78
C GLY A 108 4.68 10.55 -15.33
N PHE A 109 5.64 10.17 -14.50
CA PHE A 109 5.80 8.84 -13.90
C PHE A 109 5.72 8.96 -12.38
N PRO A 110 4.78 8.27 -11.73
CA PRO A 110 4.72 8.27 -10.27
C PRO A 110 5.93 7.53 -9.69
N GLN A 111 6.31 7.89 -8.47
CA GLN A 111 7.27 7.12 -7.69
C GLN A 111 6.52 6.16 -6.77
N LEU A 112 6.84 4.87 -6.85
CA LEU A 112 6.22 3.87 -5.98
C LEU A 112 7.18 3.47 -4.88
N PHE A 113 6.66 3.39 -3.66
CA PHE A 113 7.39 2.95 -2.49
C PHE A 113 6.63 1.83 -1.80
N MET A 114 7.35 0.78 -1.39
CA MET A 114 6.80 -0.32 -0.62
C MET A 114 7.44 -0.36 0.75
N LEU A 115 6.61 -0.42 1.80
CA LEU A 115 7.07 -0.77 3.14
C LEU A 115 6.90 -2.28 3.35
N ASP A 116 8.02 -3.01 3.39
CA ASP A 116 8.07 -4.42 3.80
C ASP A 116 8.81 -4.56 5.13
N GLY A 117 8.08 -4.94 6.17
CA GLY A 117 8.59 -4.93 7.54
C GLY A 117 9.02 -3.53 7.98
N ASN A 118 10.34 -3.28 7.99
CA ASN A 118 10.93 -1.97 8.31
C ASN A 118 11.73 -1.38 7.16
N GLU A 119 11.73 -2.02 6.00
CA GLU A 119 12.48 -1.58 4.83
C GLU A 119 11.54 -0.90 3.85
N ILE A 120 12.00 0.22 3.30
CA ILE A 120 11.34 0.92 2.21
C ILE A 120 12.09 0.54 0.94
N LEU A 121 11.37 -0.04 0.00
CA LEU A 121 11.83 -0.28 -1.36
C LEU A 121 11.20 0.74 -2.29
N ARG A 122 11.94 1.19 -3.30
CA ARG A 122 11.46 2.04 -4.39
C ARG A 122 11.36 1.20 -5.66
N TYR A 123 10.26 1.32 -6.39
CA TYR A 123 10.11 0.67 -7.67
C TYR A 123 10.85 1.45 -8.75
N ASP A 124 11.65 0.74 -9.55
CA ASP A 124 12.25 1.26 -10.77
C ASP A 124 11.51 0.69 -11.98
N MET A 125 10.69 1.53 -12.61
CA MET A 125 9.89 1.15 -13.77
C MET A 125 10.75 0.80 -15.00
N SER A 126 11.99 1.31 -15.08
CA SER A 126 12.86 1.08 -16.24
C SER A 126 13.46 -0.33 -16.25
N SER A 127 13.82 -0.83 -15.06
CA SER A 127 14.35 -2.18 -14.89
C SER A 127 13.29 -3.22 -14.49
N ASN A 128 12.05 -2.78 -14.18
CA ASN A 128 10.98 -3.62 -13.64
C ASN A 128 11.40 -4.28 -12.31
N ARG A 129 12.00 -3.51 -11.39
CA ARG A 129 12.55 -4.05 -10.12
C ARG A 129 12.25 -3.18 -8.92
N TRP A 130 12.09 -3.82 -7.76
CA TRP A 130 12.16 -3.15 -6.46
C TRP A 130 13.61 -2.99 -6.02
N LEU A 131 13.98 -1.77 -5.63
CA LEU A 131 15.31 -1.39 -5.17
C LEU A 131 15.24 -0.92 -3.72
N TYR A 132 16.27 -1.21 -2.92
CA TYR A 132 16.36 -0.68 -1.56
C TYR A 132 16.45 0.86 -1.59
N GLU A 133 15.62 1.52 -0.77
CA GLU A 133 15.56 2.98 -0.67
C GLU A 133 15.98 3.46 0.73
N SER A 134 15.37 2.92 1.77
CA SER A 134 15.68 3.30 3.15
C SER A 134 15.17 2.30 4.17
N ARG A 135 15.42 2.58 5.45
CA ARG A 135 14.92 1.78 6.57
C ARG A 135 14.30 2.68 7.63
N VAL A 136 13.14 2.26 8.15
CA VAL A 136 12.47 2.94 9.26
C VAL A 136 13.40 2.97 10.48
N PRO A 137 13.77 4.17 11.01
CA PRO A 137 14.79 4.28 12.04
C PRO A 137 14.44 3.60 13.37
N ARG A 138 13.19 3.76 13.83
CA ARG A 138 12.69 3.16 15.07
C ARG A 138 11.64 2.09 14.76
N LYS A 139 11.88 0.89 15.27
CA LYS A 139 10.93 -0.23 15.16
C LYS A 139 9.75 0.00 16.10
N ALA A 140 8.57 -0.47 15.69
CA ALA A 140 7.42 -0.54 16.58
C ALA A 140 7.74 -1.50 17.75
N PRO A 141 7.43 -1.12 19.02
CA PRO A 141 7.82 -1.90 20.19
C PRO A 141 7.09 -3.25 20.28
N TYR A 142 5.86 -3.36 19.76
CA TYR A 142 5.09 -4.60 19.73
C TYR A 142 4.21 -4.65 18.49
N ASN A 143 4.41 -5.68 17.67
CA ASN A 143 3.70 -5.95 16.40
C ASN A 143 3.94 -4.87 15.31
N PRO A 144 4.61 -5.20 14.18
CA PRO A 144 5.15 -4.23 13.22
C PRO A 144 4.11 -3.65 12.25
N SER A 145 2.87 -3.48 12.71
CA SER A 145 1.81 -2.97 11.86
C SER A 145 1.93 -1.44 11.78
N PHE A 146 2.56 -0.96 10.71
CA PHE A 146 2.70 0.47 10.41
C PHE A 146 1.53 0.97 9.57
N GLY A 147 0.99 2.15 9.88
CA GLY A 147 0.33 2.96 8.86
C GLY A 147 1.39 3.49 7.89
N PHE A 148 1.16 3.44 6.59
CA PHE A 148 2.12 3.91 5.58
C PHE A 148 1.40 4.67 4.49
N VAL A 149 1.67 5.97 4.38
CA VAL A 149 0.92 6.90 3.53
C VAL A 149 1.83 7.98 2.96
N VAL A 150 1.36 8.65 1.91
CA VAL A 150 2.07 9.76 1.26
C VAL A 150 1.36 11.07 1.57
N LEU A 151 2.11 12.09 1.97
CA LEU A 151 1.61 13.45 2.13
C LEU A 151 2.67 14.44 1.63
N GLY A 152 2.30 15.30 0.68
CA GLY A 152 3.21 16.34 0.15
C GLY A 152 4.49 15.79 -0.48
N GLY A 153 4.47 14.58 -1.04
CA GLY A 153 5.64 13.92 -1.61
C GLY A 153 6.56 13.21 -0.61
N GLU A 154 6.19 13.18 0.67
CA GLU A 154 6.95 12.52 1.73
C GLU A 154 6.22 11.28 2.24
N LEU A 155 6.96 10.31 2.76
CA LEU A 155 6.43 9.03 3.23
C LEU A 155 6.26 9.07 4.75
N TYR A 156 5.04 8.83 5.22
CA TYR A 156 4.67 8.86 6.63
C TYR A 156 4.47 7.43 7.14
N VAL A 157 5.33 7.02 8.07
CA VAL A 157 5.27 5.73 8.75
C VAL A 157 4.73 5.96 10.16
N MET A 158 3.50 5.50 10.40
CA MET A 158 2.75 5.79 11.62
C MET A 158 2.65 4.56 12.52
N THR A 159 2.79 4.79 13.83
CA THR A 159 2.63 3.77 14.87
C THR A 159 1.84 4.33 16.04
N HIS A 160 0.98 3.51 16.65
CA HIS A 160 0.44 3.84 17.95
C HIS A 160 1.53 3.62 19.01
N SER A 161 1.90 4.69 19.71
CA SER A 161 2.67 4.56 20.93
C SER A 161 1.70 4.21 22.07
N CYS A 162 1.49 2.92 22.30
CA CYS A 162 0.99 2.46 23.59
C CYS A 162 2.08 2.78 24.63
N VAL A 163 1.96 3.91 25.30
CA VAL A 163 2.58 4.07 26.62
C VAL A 163 1.79 3.15 27.54
N VAL A 164 2.23 1.90 27.66
CA VAL A 164 1.82 1.05 28.78
C VAL A 164 2.57 1.58 29.98
N ASP A 165 1.96 2.51 30.72
CA ASP A 165 2.41 2.81 32.07
C ASP A 165 2.15 1.54 32.91
N PHE A 166 3.22 0.80 33.19
CA PHE A 166 3.17 -0.40 34.04
C PHE A 166 2.75 -0.11 35.49
N THR A 167 2.53 1.16 35.85
CA THR A 167 2.11 1.62 37.18
C THR A 167 0.59 1.73 37.35
N GLU A 168 -0.23 1.69 36.29
CA GLU A 168 -1.70 1.81 36.38
C GLU A 168 -2.47 0.48 36.27
N MET A 169 -1.87 -0.67 36.62
CA MET A 169 -2.59 -1.95 36.72
C MET A 169 -3.56 -2.05 37.92
N ARG A 170 -4.14 -0.94 38.40
CA ARG A 170 -5.08 -0.96 39.54
C ARG A 170 -6.40 -0.22 39.39
N ARG A 171 -6.73 0.38 38.25
CA ARG A 171 -8.06 0.99 38.06
C ARG A 171 -8.67 0.68 36.71
N ALA A 172 -9.51 -0.36 36.69
CA ALA A 172 -10.37 -0.66 35.57
C ALA A 172 -11.52 0.37 35.46
N ARG A 173 -11.77 0.76 34.21
CA ARG A 173 -12.96 1.43 33.64
C ARG A 173 -13.00 2.98 33.65
N HIS A 174 -13.26 3.47 32.44
CA HIS A 174 -13.64 4.80 31.98
C HIS A 174 -12.50 5.72 31.50
N HIS A 175 -12.60 6.07 30.20
CA HIS A 175 -11.76 6.97 29.37
C HIS A 175 -10.54 6.32 28.71
N LYS A 176 -10.76 5.55 27.63
CA LYS A 176 -9.71 5.23 26.65
C LYS A 176 -9.25 6.54 26.01
N ARG A 177 -8.30 7.25 26.64
CA ARG A 177 -7.69 8.44 26.07
C ARG A 177 -7.13 8.11 24.69
N ALA A 178 -7.34 9.04 23.77
CA ALA A 178 -6.72 9.08 22.46
C ALA A 178 -5.23 8.72 22.59
N GLY A 179 -4.83 7.57 22.04
CA GLY A 179 -3.43 7.12 22.10
C GLY A 179 -2.49 8.14 21.46
N THR A 180 -1.24 8.19 21.92
CA THR A 180 -0.21 8.97 21.24
C THR A 180 0.10 8.32 19.89
N LEU A 181 0.27 9.14 18.86
CA LEU A 181 0.72 8.71 17.55
C LEU A 181 2.19 9.10 17.39
N PHE A 182 3.03 8.12 17.04
CA PHE A 182 4.40 8.35 16.67
C PHE A 182 4.54 8.18 15.16
N ILE A 183 4.99 9.24 14.50
CA ILE A 183 5.12 9.35 13.06
C ILE A 183 6.60 9.50 12.72
N GLN A 184 7.10 8.66 11.83
CA GLN A 184 8.43 8.79 11.23
C GLN A 184 8.24 9.18 9.76
N ILE A 185 8.83 10.29 9.37
CA ILE A 185 8.62 10.90 8.06
C ILE A 185 9.92 10.83 7.28
N TYR A 186 9.85 10.23 6.09
CA TYR A 186 10.95 10.13 5.16
C TYR A 186 10.72 11.07 3.98
N ASP A 187 11.72 11.88 3.65
CA ASP A 187 11.76 12.70 2.43
C ASP A 187 12.59 11.95 1.37
N PRO A 188 11.96 11.38 0.32
CA PRO A 188 12.67 10.64 -0.72
C PRO A 188 13.60 11.51 -1.58
N LYS A 189 13.33 12.82 -1.67
CA LYS A 189 14.16 13.76 -2.44
C LYS A 189 15.43 14.11 -1.67
N LYS A 190 15.29 14.39 -0.37
CA LYS A 190 16.43 14.73 0.50
C LYS A 190 17.13 13.51 1.09
N LYS A 191 16.50 12.33 1.03
CA LYS A 191 16.96 11.09 1.68
C LYS A 191 17.14 11.24 3.19
N THR A 192 16.31 12.05 3.84
CA THR A 192 16.40 12.32 5.28
C THR A 192 15.15 11.86 6.04
N TRP A 193 15.36 11.56 7.32
CA TRP A 193 14.28 11.19 8.24
C TRP A 193 14.06 12.29 9.28
N ARG A 194 12.79 12.48 9.65
CA ARG A 194 12.39 13.21 10.86
C ARG A 194 11.31 12.43 11.60
N SER A 195 11.03 12.84 12.83
CA SER A 195 9.98 12.22 13.63
C SER A 195 9.08 13.25 14.29
N LEU A 196 7.80 12.92 14.41
CA LEU A 196 6.80 13.73 15.09
C LEU A 196 6.03 12.84 16.08
N VAL A 197 5.79 13.36 17.28
CA VAL A 197 4.90 12.77 18.26
C VAL A 197 3.69 13.68 18.39
N THR A 198 2.49 13.15 18.23
CA THR A 198 1.25 13.94 18.37
C THR A 198 0.20 13.15 19.15
N LYS A 199 -0.75 13.87 19.75
CA LYS A 199 -1.94 13.23 20.34
C LYS A 199 -2.88 12.82 19.21
N SER A 200 -3.48 11.64 19.29
CA SER A 200 -4.57 11.30 18.37
C SER A 200 -5.69 12.34 18.50
N PRO A 201 -6.20 12.92 17.39
CA PRO A 201 -7.35 13.82 17.44
C PRO A 201 -8.66 13.05 17.75
N PHE A 202 -8.62 11.72 17.72
CA PHE A 202 -9.77 10.87 17.96
C PHE A 202 -9.80 10.38 19.40
N ASN A 203 -10.96 10.53 20.05
CA ASN A 203 -11.22 10.06 21.41
C ASN A 203 -11.45 8.53 21.50
N TYR A 204 -11.19 7.80 20.42
CA TYR A 204 -11.33 6.36 20.32
C TYR A 204 -10.13 5.76 19.55
N PRO A 205 -9.83 4.47 19.75
CA PRO A 205 -8.77 3.80 18.99
C PRO A 205 -9.12 3.73 17.50
N ILE A 206 -8.16 4.06 16.64
CA ILE A 206 -8.28 3.90 15.19
C ILE A 206 -7.35 2.79 14.73
N ASP A 207 -7.80 1.98 13.78
CA ASP A 207 -6.89 1.08 13.09
C ASP A 207 -6.12 1.84 12.00
N ILE A 208 -4.93 2.32 12.36
CA ILE A 208 -4.02 2.98 11.42
C ILE A 208 -3.48 2.01 10.35
N ASN A 209 -3.69 0.70 10.50
CA ASN A 209 -3.18 -0.27 9.53
C ASN A 209 -4.00 -0.32 8.26
N SER A 210 -5.31 -0.12 8.35
CA SER A 210 -6.20 -0.05 7.20
C SER A 210 -6.39 1.38 6.68
N ALA A 211 -5.74 2.36 7.31
CA ALA A 211 -5.91 3.76 6.93
C ALA A 211 -5.35 4.01 5.52
N VAL A 212 -6.17 4.64 4.69
CA VAL A 212 -5.76 5.23 3.41
C VAL A 212 -5.83 6.75 3.59
N LEU A 213 -4.76 7.44 3.26
CA LEU A 213 -4.71 8.90 3.22
C LEU A 213 -4.43 9.34 1.80
N SER A 214 -5.20 10.31 1.34
CA SER A 214 -5.04 10.95 0.04
C SER A 214 -4.91 12.45 0.29
N SER A 215 -3.97 13.09 -0.39
CA SER A 215 -3.91 14.55 -0.46
C SER A 215 -5.06 15.03 -1.34
N ILE A 216 -6.04 15.70 -0.74
CA ILE A 216 -7.02 16.48 -1.49
C ILE A 216 -6.32 17.80 -1.84
N SER A 217 -5.92 17.96 -3.10
CA SER A 217 -5.62 19.28 -3.65
C SER A 217 -6.95 19.96 -3.96
N LEU A 218 -7.27 21.02 -3.20
CA LEU A 218 -8.39 21.92 -3.48
C LEU A 218 -8.01 22.91 -4.57
#